data_AF-A0A2T7SZN4-F1
#
_entry.id   AF-A0A2T7SZN4-F1
#
_cell.length_a   1.000
_cell.length_b   1.000
_cell.length_c   1.000
_cell.angle_alpha   90.00
_cell.angle_beta   90.00
_cell.angle_gamma   90.00
#
_symmetry.space_group_name_H-M   'P 1'
#
loop_
_entity.id
_entity.type
_entity.pdbx_description
1 polymer ?
#
loop_
_entity_poly.entity_id
_entity_poly.type
_entity_poly.pdbx_seq_one_letter_code
_entity_poly.pdbx_strand_id
1 'polypeptide(L)'
;MNCSKLNNFMTTRRLPKASPLNKEPYRQWYEFLKRAKLRGMVVSKDYAEWGDTSIGFDRWWTSHGSKMFTIVSNGVDLATEATATDDNYYLFAIPKHLSPRQTRDEAEKLMKRLKAEHGQHKLNAKWRLTEDAAPKLESMRIYLHALDCHAKLTQQAITDGKTEKDVKMVEVLAALRLYYIKKAERYKLKGDQMPVRLQHGDGGHETDPTKIVVSDHSDPKVATQSINAVREYLIKGNVILERVAKGIFP
;
A
#
# COMPACT_ATOMS: atom_id res chain seq x y z
N MET A 1 -26.53 42.99 -2.01
CA MET A 1 -27.04 41.65 -2.43
C MET A 1 -25.85 40.83 -2.88
N ASN A 2 -25.72 39.63 -2.30
CA ASN A 2 -24.57 38.74 -2.38
C ASN A 2 -24.44 38.02 -3.73
N CYS A 3 -23.22 37.49 -3.92
CA CYS A 3 -22.94 36.13 -4.40
C CYS A 3 -22.39 35.99 -5.83
N SER A 4 -21.07 35.79 -5.91
CA SER A 4 -20.48 34.83 -6.86
C SER A 4 -19.22 34.22 -6.25
N LYS A 5 -19.42 33.30 -5.30
CA LYS A 5 -18.40 32.34 -4.90
C LYS A 5 -18.20 31.35 -6.06
N LEU A 6 -17.08 31.48 -6.76
CA LEU A 6 -16.55 30.43 -7.64
C LEU A 6 -16.15 29.24 -6.77
N ASN A 7 -17.03 28.24 -6.71
CA ASN A 7 -16.72 26.95 -6.12
C ASN A 7 -15.71 26.23 -7.01
N ASN A 8 -14.46 26.14 -6.53
CA ASN A 8 -13.47 25.19 -6.99
C ASN A 8 -14.00 23.75 -6.76
N PHE A 9 -14.66 23.17 -7.75
CA PHE A 9 -14.84 21.73 -7.83
C PHE A 9 -13.49 21.10 -8.19
N MET A 10 -12.59 20.96 -7.21
CA MET A 10 -11.59 19.90 -7.26
C MET A 10 -12.34 18.56 -7.13
N THR A 11 -12.83 18.06 -8.26
CA THR A 11 -13.25 16.67 -8.39
C THR A 11 -12.02 15.83 -8.06
N THR A 12 -12.05 15.19 -6.90
CA THR A 12 -11.05 14.19 -6.50
C THR A 12 -11.18 13.02 -7.47
N ARG A 13 -10.45 13.11 -8.58
CA ARG A 13 -10.41 12.08 -9.62
C ARG A 13 -9.91 10.81 -8.95
N ARG A 14 -10.80 9.84 -8.73
CA ARG A 14 -10.42 8.53 -8.19
C ARG A 14 -9.46 7.89 -9.19
N LEU A 15 -8.18 7.91 -8.84
CA LEU A 15 -7.14 7.30 -9.66
C LEU A 15 -7.40 5.79 -9.75
N PRO A 16 -7.16 5.16 -10.92
CA PRO A 16 -7.21 3.71 -11.05
C PRO A 16 -6.36 3.05 -9.95
N LYS A 17 -6.82 1.91 -9.40
CA LYS A 17 -6.10 1.20 -8.31
C LYS A 17 -4.66 0.84 -8.68
N ALA A 18 -4.42 0.57 -9.97
CA ALA A 18 -3.11 0.29 -10.57
C ALA A 18 -2.39 1.53 -11.13
N SER A 19 -2.89 2.75 -10.86
CA SER A 19 -2.21 3.97 -11.29
C SER A 19 -0.92 4.14 -10.47
N PRO A 20 0.22 4.46 -11.10
CA PRO A 20 1.45 4.80 -10.39
C PRO A 20 1.28 6.03 -9.47
N LEU A 21 0.22 6.83 -9.66
CA LEU A 21 -0.17 7.95 -8.79
C LEU A 21 -0.81 7.50 -7.47
N ASN A 22 -1.26 6.24 -7.37
CA ASN A 22 -1.71 5.66 -6.12
C ASN A 22 -0.48 5.23 -5.30
N LYS A 23 -0.08 6.04 -4.31
CA LYS A 23 1.11 5.78 -3.46
C LYS A 23 0.92 4.61 -2.51
N GLU A 24 -0.32 4.24 -2.22
CA GLU A 24 -0.66 3.30 -1.15
C GLU A 24 -0.10 1.87 -1.33
N PRO A 25 -0.18 1.23 -2.51
CA PRO A 25 0.44 -0.08 -2.73
C PRO A 25 1.95 -0.05 -2.46
N TYR A 26 2.64 0.99 -2.93
CA TYR A 26 4.07 1.18 -2.68
C TYR A 26 4.37 1.44 -1.21
N ARG A 27 3.52 2.20 -0.51
CA ARG A 27 3.61 2.41 0.93
C ARG A 27 3.52 1.10 1.68
N GLN A 28 2.55 0.25 1.34
CA GLN A 28 2.38 -1.04 1.99
C GLN A 28 3.59 -1.93 1.75
N TRP A 29 4.08 -1.99 0.51
CA TRP A 29 5.27 -2.75 0.18
C TRP A 29 6.51 -2.28 0.94
N TYR A 30 6.71 -0.96 1.02
CA TYR A 30 7.77 -0.33 1.80
C TYR A 30 7.70 -0.73 3.28
N GLU A 31 6.50 -0.72 3.87
CA GLU A 31 6.29 -1.11 5.27
C GLU A 31 6.58 -2.60 5.52
N PHE A 32 6.21 -3.49 4.58
CA PHE A 32 6.61 -4.90 4.67
C PHE A 32 8.12 -5.08 4.55
N LEU A 33 8.77 -4.37 3.61
CA LEU A 33 10.21 -4.43 3.41
C LEU A 33 10.98 -4.01 4.66
N LYS A 34 10.52 -2.93 5.31
CA LYS A 34 11.07 -2.47 6.59
C LYS A 34 10.97 -3.57 7.67
N ARG A 35 9.84 -4.26 7.77
CA ARG A 35 9.64 -5.37 8.72
C ARG A 35 10.47 -6.60 8.39
N ALA A 36 10.63 -6.93 7.11
CA ALA A 36 11.50 -8.02 6.67
C ALA A 36 12.96 -7.78 7.12
N LYS A 37 13.48 -6.57 6.91
CA LYS A 37 14.82 -6.18 7.39
C LYS A 37 14.93 -6.22 8.91
N LEU A 38 13.95 -5.70 9.64
CA LEU A 38 13.95 -5.72 11.11
C LEU A 38 13.92 -7.14 11.70
N ARG A 39 13.31 -8.10 11.00
CA ARG A 39 13.32 -9.52 11.36
C ARG A 39 14.61 -10.25 10.94
N GLY A 40 15.59 -9.54 10.41
CA GLY A 40 16.85 -10.13 9.94
C GLY A 40 16.70 -11.00 8.68
N MET A 41 15.61 -10.83 7.92
CA MET A 41 15.44 -11.59 6.68
C MET A 41 16.46 -11.13 5.62
N VAL A 42 17.01 -12.07 4.88
CA VAL A 42 17.87 -11.77 3.72
C VAL A 42 16.99 -11.20 2.61
N VAL A 43 17.11 -9.89 2.39
CA VAL A 43 16.37 -9.17 1.36
C VAL A 43 17.10 -9.25 0.02
N SER A 44 16.35 -9.43 -1.06
CA SER A 44 16.89 -9.49 -2.43
C SER A 44 17.74 -8.27 -2.74
N LYS A 45 18.84 -8.50 -3.46
CA LYS A 45 19.71 -7.46 -4.02
C LYS A 45 18.94 -6.45 -4.90
N ASP A 46 17.77 -6.83 -5.42
CA ASP A 46 16.94 -5.95 -6.24
C ASP A 46 16.51 -4.70 -5.48
N TYR A 47 16.40 -4.76 -4.15
CA TYR A 47 16.08 -3.61 -3.31
C TYR A 47 17.24 -2.64 -3.08
N ALA A 48 18.40 -2.83 -3.72
CA ALA A 48 19.51 -1.88 -3.63
C ALA A 48 19.08 -0.46 -4.04
N GLU A 49 18.25 -0.35 -5.10
CA GLU A 49 17.71 0.92 -5.60
C GLU A 49 16.74 1.59 -4.63
N TRP A 50 16.11 0.82 -3.72
CA TRP A 50 15.18 1.38 -2.73
C TRP A 50 15.91 2.19 -1.65
N GLY A 51 17.22 2.03 -1.51
CA GLY A 51 18.02 2.79 -0.56
C GLY A 51 17.63 2.54 0.90
N ASP A 52 17.70 3.60 1.72
CA ASP A 52 17.41 3.52 3.14
C ASP A 52 15.91 3.44 3.41
N THR A 53 15.48 2.28 3.93
CA THR A 53 14.09 1.99 4.31
C THR A 53 13.81 2.23 5.79
N SER A 54 14.77 2.78 6.54
CA SER A 54 14.61 3.08 7.97
C SER A 54 13.76 4.34 8.20
N ILE A 55 13.84 5.31 7.29
CA ILE A 55 13.09 6.57 7.34
C ILE A 55 11.58 6.38 7.13
N GLY A 56 10.79 7.41 7.41
CA GLY A 56 9.35 7.39 7.16
C GLY A 56 9.02 7.38 5.66
N PHE A 57 7.95 6.67 5.27
CA PHE A 57 7.58 6.51 3.86
C PHE A 57 7.45 7.83 3.11
N ASP A 58 6.83 8.86 3.69
CA ASP A 58 6.63 10.14 2.97
C ASP A 58 7.97 10.83 2.62
N ARG A 59 8.94 10.73 3.53
CA ARG A 59 10.30 11.24 3.32
C ARG A 59 11.05 10.39 2.30
N TRP A 60 10.92 9.07 2.39
CA TRP A 60 11.49 8.14 1.42
C TRP A 60 10.92 8.36 0.02
N TRP A 61 9.60 8.48 -0.10
CA TRP A 61 8.88 8.70 -1.35
C TRP A 61 9.33 10.00 -2.02
N THR A 62 9.45 11.08 -1.25
CA THR A 62 9.83 12.39 -1.79
C THR A 62 11.29 12.42 -2.27
N SER A 63 12.19 11.72 -1.58
CA SER A 63 13.63 11.75 -1.87
C SER A 63 14.09 10.73 -2.92
N HIS A 64 13.53 9.52 -2.85
CA HIS A 64 13.93 8.34 -3.64
C HIS A 64 12.76 7.73 -4.40
N GLY A 65 11.70 7.35 -3.70
CA GLY A 65 10.63 6.51 -4.26
C GLY A 65 9.98 7.10 -5.52
N SER A 66 9.66 8.40 -5.52
CA SER A 66 9.03 9.07 -6.68
C SER A 66 9.85 9.01 -7.96
N LYS A 67 11.18 8.85 -7.86
CA LYS A 67 12.10 8.71 -9.01
C LYS A 67 12.21 7.27 -9.51
N MET A 68 11.90 6.29 -8.66
CA MET A 68 11.99 4.86 -8.99
C MET A 68 10.79 4.34 -9.77
N PHE A 69 9.61 4.92 -9.50
CA PHE A 69 8.38 4.55 -10.20
C PHE A 69 8.13 5.63 -11.25
N THR A 70 8.57 5.41 -12.48
CA THR A 70 8.25 6.36 -13.57
C THR A 70 6.74 6.41 -13.75
N ILE A 71 6.15 7.48 -13.24
CA ILE A 71 4.73 7.77 -13.40
C ILE A 71 4.57 8.32 -14.81
N VAL A 72 4.44 7.44 -15.79
CA VAL A 72 4.01 7.90 -17.11
C VAL A 72 2.53 8.20 -17.03
N SER A 73 2.19 9.47 -17.23
CA SER A 73 0.80 9.90 -17.27
C SER A 73 0.09 9.15 -18.40
N ASN A 74 -1.09 8.61 -18.10
CA ASN A 74 -1.96 8.09 -19.16
C ASN A 74 -2.53 9.31 -19.90
N GLY A 75 -1.83 9.81 -20.91
CA GLY A 75 -2.26 10.96 -21.70
C GLY A 75 -1.14 11.61 -22.52
N VAL A 76 -1.55 12.59 -23.32
CA VAL A 76 -0.64 13.53 -23.99
C VAL A 76 -0.75 14.84 -23.25
N ASP A 77 0.38 15.44 -22.90
CA ASP A 77 0.46 16.75 -22.24
C ASP A 77 1.52 17.61 -22.94
N LEU A 78 1.57 18.90 -22.62
CA LEU A 78 2.62 19.78 -23.11
C LEU A 78 3.98 19.32 -22.60
N ALA A 79 4.97 19.30 -23.49
CA ALA A 79 6.33 18.93 -23.14
C ALA A 79 6.91 19.93 -22.12
N THR A 80 7.52 19.37 -21.08
CA THR A 80 8.33 20.06 -20.07
C THR A 80 9.80 19.66 -20.21
N GLU A 81 10.72 20.37 -19.56
CA GLU A 81 12.14 19.98 -19.51
C GLU A 81 12.33 18.56 -18.95
N ALA A 82 11.52 18.17 -17.97
CA ALA A 82 11.55 16.83 -17.39
C ALA A 82 11.17 15.76 -18.43
N THR A 83 10.09 15.96 -19.19
CA THR A 83 9.67 15.01 -20.24
C THR A 83 10.58 15.04 -21.46
N ALA A 84 11.32 16.14 -21.67
CA ALA A 84 12.20 16.28 -22.84
C ALA A 84 13.43 15.36 -22.80
N THR A 85 13.79 14.88 -21.60
CA THR A 85 14.98 14.06 -21.33
C THR A 85 14.65 12.66 -20.84
N ASP A 86 13.35 12.31 -20.81
CA ASP A 86 12.87 11.03 -20.31
C ASP A 86 12.61 10.07 -21.47
N ASP A 87 13.34 8.96 -21.49
CA ASP A 87 13.26 7.89 -22.51
C ASP A 87 11.87 7.23 -22.62
N ASN A 88 10.96 7.50 -21.67
CA ASN A 88 9.59 6.99 -21.71
C ASN A 88 8.62 7.86 -22.54
N TYR A 89 9.06 9.00 -23.05
CA TYR A 89 8.22 9.91 -23.84
C TYR A 89 8.72 10.05 -25.28
N TYR A 90 7.78 10.06 -26.23
CA TYR A 90 8.05 10.55 -27.57
C TYR A 90 7.68 12.04 -27.64
N LEU A 91 8.63 12.86 -28.06
CA LEU A 91 8.40 14.27 -28.37
C LEU A 91 8.15 14.41 -29.86
N PHE A 92 7.00 14.98 -30.24
CA PHE A 92 6.74 15.31 -31.63
C PHE A 92 6.06 16.67 -31.74
N ALA A 93 6.39 17.40 -32.80
CA ALA A 93 5.81 18.70 -33.09
C ALA A 93 4.46 18.53 -33.79
N ILE A 94 3.46 19.31 -33.35
CA ILE A 94 2.14 19.37 -33.99
C ILE A 94 2.08 20.66 -34.83
N PRO A 95 1.96 20.59 -36.16
CA PRO A 95 1.78 21.78 -36.97
C PRO A 95 0.50 22.53 -36.59
N LYS A 96 0.62 23.85 -36.38
CA LYS A 96 -0.49 24.71 -35.89
C LYS A 96 -1.72 24.75 -36.80
N HIS A 97 -1.59 24.36 -38.07
CA HIS A 97 -2.66 24.40 -39.05
C HIS A 97 -3.52 23.12 -39.08
N LEU A 98 -3.10 22.05 -38.40
CA LEU A 98 -3.87 20.82 -38.35
C LEU A 98 -5.06 20.96 -37.40
N SER A 99 -6.22 20.48 -37.83
CA SER A 99 -7.36 20.31 -36.93
C SER A 99 -7.09 19.18 -35.91
N PRO A 100 -7.77 19.17 -34.75
CA PRO A 100 -7.60 18.11 -33.76
C PRO A 100 -7.78 16.68 -34.31
N ARG A 101 -8.71 16.50 -35.27
CA ARG A 101 -8.96 15.21 -35.91
C ARG A 101 -7.78 14.79 -36.78
N GLN A 102 -7.26 15.69 -37.61
CA GLN A 102 -6.08 15.42 -38.44
C GLN A 102 -4.85 15.13 -37.57
N THR A 103 -4.65 15.91 -36.50
CA THR A 103 -3.58 15.66 -35.54
C THR A 103 -3.65 14.27 -34.94
N ARG A 104 -4.84 13.82 -34.52
CA ARG A 104 -5.03 12.47 -34.00
C ARG A 104 -4.68 11.41 -35.03
N ASP A 105 -5.17 11.54 -36.25
CA ASP A 105 -4.98 10.55 -37.31
C ASP A 105 -3.49 10.47 -37.72
N GLU A 106 -2.78 11.60 -37.80
CA GLU A 106 -1.33 11.63 -38.07
C GLU A 106 -0.50 11.13 -36.90
N ALA A 107 -0.86 11.48 -35.66
CA ALA A 107 -0.21 10.93 -34.48
C ALA A 107 -0.37 9.40 -34.40
N GLU A 108 -1.56 8.87 -34.72
CA GLU A 108 -1.79 7.42 -34.77
C GLU A 108 -0.92 6.73 -35.81
N LYS A 109 -0.79 7.30 -37.03
CA LYS A 109 0.09 6.78 -38.07
C LYS A 109 1.55 6.77 -37.63
N LEU A 110 2.02 7.86 -37.01
CA LEU A 110 3.38 7.96 -36.48
C LEU A 110 3.63 6.89 -35.42
N MET A 111 2.72 6.75 -34.45
CA MET A 111 2.84 5.75 -33.38
C MET A 111 2.84 4.32 -33.92
N LYS A 112 2.05 4.01 -34.96
CA LYS A 112 2.07 2.70 -35.63
C LYS A 112 3.42 2.42 -36.30
N ARG A 113 4.03 3.43 -36.94
CA ARG A 113 5.35 3.31 -37.56
C ARG A 113 6.44 3.07 -36.53
N LEU A 114 6.48 3.88 -35.47
CA LEU A 114 7.45 3.72 -34.37
C LEU A 114 7.33 2.34 -33.71
N LYS A 115 6.10 1.84 -33.53
CA LYS A 115 5.87 0.48 -33.02
C LYS A 115 6.42 -0.61 -33.96
N ALA A 116 6.35 -0.41 -35.27
CA ALA A 116 6.89 -1.36 -36.24
C ALA A 116 8.43 -1.33 -36.27
N GLU A 117 9.03 -0.14 -36.16
CA GLU A 117 10.49 0.05 -36.23
C GLU A 117 11.21 -0.34 -34.94
N HIS A 118 10.65 0.02 -33.79
CA HIS A 118 11.30 -0.15 -32.48
C HIS A 118 10.61 -1.15 -31.56
N GLY A 119 9.55 -1.79 -32.05
CA GLY A 119 8.67 -2.62 -31.22
C GLY A 119 7.80 -1.79 -30.27
N GLN A 120 6.97 -2.48 -29.50
CA GLN A 120 6.21 -1.82 -28.44
C GLN A 120 7.13 -1.56 -27.25
N HIS A 121 7.52 -0.30 -27.03
CA HIS A 121 8.20 0.10 -25.80
C HIS A 121 7.32 -0.24 -24.61
N LYS A 122 7.72 -1.26 -23.86
CA LYS A 122 7.14 -1.55 -22.55
C LYS A 122 7.77 -0.53 -21.60
N LEU A 123 6.93 0.22 -20.90
CA LEU A 123 7.37 1.11 -19.84
C LEU A 123 8.36 0.37 -18.95
N ASN A 124 9.56 0.95 -18.79
CA ASN A 124 10.66 0.33 -18.08
C ASN A 124 10.45 0.51 -16.57
N ALA A 125 9.36 -0.04 -16.06
CA ALA A 125 8.98 0.07 -14.67
C ALA A 125 9.26 -1.29 -14.02
N LYS A 126 10.53 -1.52 -13.66
CA LYS A 126 11.00 -2.67 -12.85
C LYS A 126 10.10 -2.93 -11.63
N TRP A 127 9.42 -1.89 -11.14
CA TRP A 127 8.53 -1.92 -9.97
C TRP A 127 7.06 -1.58 -10.28
N ARG A 128 6.54 -1.97 -11.46
CA ARG A 128 5.13 -1.80 -11.80
C ARG A 128 4.26 -2.84 -11.09
N LEU A 129 3.14 -2.42 -10.52
CA LEU A 129 2.08 -3.34 -10.08
C LEU A 129 1.57 -4.11 -11.30
N THR A 130 1.50 -5.44 -11.21
CA THR A 130 0.86 -6.20 -12.30
C THR A 130 -0.63 -5.82 -12.41
N GLU A 131 -1.15 -5.71 -13.64
CA GLU A 131 -2.50 -5.16 -13.91
C GLU A 131 -3.62 -5.90 -13.14
N ASP A 132 -3.40 -7.19 -12.84
CA ASP A 132 -4.33 -8.04 -12.07
C ASP A 132 -3.98 -8.21 -10.58
N ALA A 133 -2.82 -7.72 -10.12
CA ALA A 133 -2.37 -7.90 -8.75
C ALA A 133 -2.52 -6.67 -7.88
N ALA A 134 -3.24 -5.62 -8.34
CA ALA A 134 -3.57 -4.46 -7.51
C ALA A 134 -4.04 -4.95 -6.13
N PRO A 135 -3.20 -4.85 -5.08
CA PRO A 135 -3.46 -5.59 -3.88
C PRO A 135 -4.79 -5.14 -3.30
N LYS A 136 -5.52 -6.03 -2.62
CA LYS A 136 -6.61 -5.57 -1.76
C LYS A 136 -5.97 -4.75 -0.63
N LEU A 137 -5.78 -3.45 -0.87
CA LEU A 137 -4.98 -2.55 -0.03
C LEU A 137 -5.45 -2.56 1.43
N GLU A 138 -6.76 -2.65 1.65
CA GLU A 138 -7.33 -2.76 2.99
C GLU A 138 -6.88 -4.03 3.71
N SER A 139 -6.73 -5.16 3.00
CA SER A 139 -6.28 -6.43 3.57
C SER A 139 -4.82 -6.40 4.01
N MET A 140 -3.94 -5.77 3.23
CA MET A 140 -2.52 -5.66 3.55
C MET A 140 -2.24 -4.81 4.80
N ARG A 141 -2.98 -3.71 5.01
CA ARG A 141 -2.85 -2.89 6.24
C ARG A 141 -3.15 -3.71 7.50
N ILE A 142 -4.20 -4.53 7.47
CA ILE A 142 -4.58 -5.37 8.60
C ILE A 142 -3.48 -6.39 8.91
N TYR A 143 -2.87 -6.99 7.88
CA TYR A 143 -1.77 -7.94 8.07
C TYR A 143 -0.55 -7.27 8.71
N LEU A 144 -0.18 -6.06 8.28
CA LEU A 144 0.88 -5.28 8.91
C LEU A 144 0.60 -5.00 10.39
N HIS A 145 -0.62 -4.56 10.71
CA HIS A 145 -0.99 -4.27 12.11
C HIS A 145 -0.95 -5.54 12.97
N ALA A 146 -1.41 -6.69 12.45
CA ALA A 146 -1.34 -7.96 13.15
C ALA A 146 0.12 -8.37 13.44
N LEU A 147 1.00 -8.24 12.44
CA LEU A 147 2.43 -8.51 12.59
C LEU A 147 3.09 -7.60 13.63
N ASP A 148 2.74 -6.32 13.66
CA ASP A 148 3.27 -5.34 14.62
C ASP A 148 2.81 -5.64 16.05
N CYS A 149 1.52 -5.96 16.23
CA CYS A 149 0.98 -6.35 17.53
C CYS A 149 1.65 -7.63 18.04
N HIS A 150 1.78 -8.65 17.19
CA HIS A 150 2.46 -9.89 17.53
C HIS A 150 3.93 -9.64 17.90
N ALA A 151 4.68 -8.90 17.07
CA ALA A 151 6.10 -8.62 17.34
C ALA A 151 6.32 -7.86 18.66
N LYS A 152 5.44 -6.91 19.01
CA LYS A 152 5.50 -6.21 20.30
C LYS A 152 5.27 -7.14 21.48
N LEU A 153 4.27 -8.03 21.37
CA LEU A 153 3.99 -9.01 22.42
C LEU A 153 5.12 -10.04 22.55
N THR A 154 5.68 -10.50 21.44
CA THR A 154 6.85 -11.38 21.43
C THR A 154 8.05 -10.70 22.09
N GLN A 155 8.32 -9.43 21.77
CA GLN A 155 9.41 -8.69 22.40
C GLN A 155 9.20 -8.53 23.91
N GLN A 156 7.97 -8.27 24.34
CA GLN A 156 7.63 -8.18 25.76
C GLN A 156 7.83 -9.54 26.45
N ALA A 157 7.33 -10.62 25.85
CA ALA A 157 7.49 -11.97 26.37
C ALA A 157 8.98 -12.34 26.53
N ILE A 158 9.81 -12.04 25.53
CA ILE A 158 11.27 -12.25 25.60
C ILE A 158 11.90 -11.43 26.74
N THR A 159 11.48 -10.17 26.90
CA THR A 159 11.95 -9.31 28.00
C THR A 159 11.57 -9.88 29.37
N ASP A 160 10.41 -10.55 29.45
CA ASP A 160 9.92 -11.22 30.66
C ASP A 160 10.52 -12.63 30.86
N GLY A 161 11.53 -13.02 30.06
CA GLY A 161 12.18 -14.33 30.15
C GLY A 161 11.40 -15.49 29.52
N LYS A 162 10.34 -15.21 28.77
CA LYS A 162 9.52 -16.18 28.03
C LYS A 162 9.96 -16.29 26.57
N THR A 163 9.30 -17.17 25.82
CA THR A 163 9.56 -17.39 24.39
C THR A 163 8.42 -16.89 23.51
N GLU A 164 8.63 -16.83 22.19
CA GLU A 164 7.57 -16.49 21.23
C GLU A 164 6.35 -17.41 21.33
N LYS A 165 6.55 -18.69 21.70
CA LYS A 165 5.47 -19.68 21.82
C LYS A 165 4.51 -19.38 22.96
N ASP A 166 4.93 -18.56 23.92
CA ASP A 166 4.13 -18.19 25.08
C ASP A 166 3.12 -17.08 24.75
N VAL A 167 3.26 -16.42 23.60
CA VAL A 167 2.32 -15.38 23.15
C VAL A 167 1.02 -16.03 22.68
N LYS A 168 -0.07 -15.79 23.41
CA LYS A 168 -1.37 -16.36 23.08
C LYS A 168 -2.03 -15.54 21.98
N MET A 169 -2.68 -16.20 21.02
CA MET A 169 -3.43 -15.51 19.96
C MET A 169 -4.54 -14.59 20.49
N VAL A 170 -5.07 -14.92 21.66
CA VAL A 170 -6.02 -14.09 22.40
C VAL A 170 -5.42 -12.72 22.76
N GLU A 171 -4.17 -12.69 23.20
CA GLU A 171 -3.45 -11.45 23.55
C GLU A 171 -3.18 -10.62 22.28
N VAL A 172 -2.85 -11.29 21.17
CA VAL A 172 -2.68 -10.64 19.86
C VAL A 172 -4.00 -10.01 19.38
N LEU A 173 -5.12 -10.72 19.53
CA LEU A 173 -6.45 -10.19 19.21
C LEU A 173 -6.77 -8.95 20.05
N ALA A 174 -6.55 -9.01 21.36
CA ALA A 174 -6.79 -7.89 22.26
C ALA A 174 -5.93 -6.67 21.89
N ALA A 175 -4.64 -6.88 21.63
CA ALA A 175 -3.72 -5.83 21.19
C ALA A 175 -4.13 -5.21 19.85
N LEU A 176 -4.63 -6.03 18.91
CA LEU A 176 -5.09 -5.57 17.60
C LEU A 176 -6.39 -4.76 17.70
N ARG A 177 -7.37 -5.22 18.50
CA ARG A 177 -8.59 -4.44 18.80
C ARG A 177 -8.25 -3.09 19.41
N LEU A 178 -7.38 -3.10 20.43
CA LEU A 178 -6.92 -1.90 21.10
C LEU A 178 -6.25 -0.91 20.14
N TYR A 179 -5.43 -1.42 19.21
CA TYR A 179 -4.83 -0.59 18.16
C TYR A 179 -5.90 0.15 17.35
N TYR A 180 -6.94 -0.54 16.90
CA TYR A 180 -8.01 0.07 16.10
C TYR A 180 -8.89 1.03 16.89
N ILE A 181 -9.17 0.75 18.17
CA ILE A 181 -9.92 1.65 19.06
C ILE A 181 -9.15 2.97 19.24
N LYS A 182 -7.87 2.90 19.64
CA LYS A 182 -7.02 4.10 19.80
C LYS A 182 -6.87 4.89 18.50
N LYS A 183 -6.80 4.19 17.36
CA LYS A 183 -6.74 4.81 16.04
C LYS A 183 -8.05 5.52 15.71
N ALA A 184 -9.19 4.87 15.94
CA ALA A 184 -10.51 5.45 15.76
C ALA A 184 -10.70 6.73 16.57
N GLU A 185 -10.28 6.74 17.84
CA GLU A 185 -10.27 7.92 18.72
C GLU A 185 -9.40 9.04 18.14
N ARG A 186 -8.11 8.75 17.85
CA ARG A 186 -7.15 9.72 17.32
C ARG A 186 -7.64 10.38 16.03
N TYR A 187 -8.25 9.60 15.14
CA TYR A 187 -8.69 10.08 13.82
C TYR A 187 -10.19 10.40 13.74
N LYS A 188 -10.90 10.46 14.88
CA LYS A 188 -12.35 10.77 14.94
C LYS A 188 -13.18 9.93 13.96
N LEU A 189 -12.91 8.63 13.91
CA LEU A 189 -13.55 7.66 13.00
C LEU A 189 -13.28 7.89 11.49
N LYS A 190 -12.36 8.80 11.11
CA LYS A 190 -12.04 9.11 9.70
C LYS A 190 -10.82 8.35 9.14
N GLY A 191 -10.59 7.11 9.59
CA GLY A 191 -9.44 6.28 9.19
C GLY A 191 -9.78 4.82 8.94
N ASP A 192 -8.75 3.95 8.93
CA ASP A 192 -8.94 2.49 8.85
C ASP A 192 -9.85 2.01 9.98
N GLN A 193 -10.97 1.41 9.62
CA GLN A 193 -11.90 0.82 10.57
C GLN A 193 -11.43 -0.57 11.00
N MET A 194 -11.82 -0.97 12.21
CA MET A 194 -11.63 -2.34 12.67
C MET A 194 -12.36 -3.31 11.73
N PRO A 195 -11.70 -4.33 11.18
CA PRO A 195 -12.34 -5.34 10.34
C PRO A 195 -13.47 -6.05 11.07
N VAL A 196 -14.61 -6.27 10.39
CA VAL A 196 -15.79 -6.97 10.95
C VAL A 196 -15.42 -8.31 11.60
N ARG A 197 -14.50 -9.06 10.98
CA ARG A 197 -14.01 -10.35 11.52
C ARG A 197 -13.29 -10.25 12.88
N LEU A 198 -12.87 -9.06 13.30
CA LEU A 198 -12.30 -8.80 14.63
C LEU A 198 -13.36 -8.27 15.61
N GLN A 199 -14.53 -7.86 15.13
CA GLN A 199 -15.63 -7.32 15.93
C GLN A 199 -16.52 -8.41 16.54
N HIS A 200 -16.31 -9.69 16.23
CA HIS A 200 -17.14 -10.78 16.78
C HIS A 200 -16.62 -11.29 18.13
N GLY A 201 -17.54 -11.56 19.07
CA GLY A 201 -17.27 -12.09 20.42
C GLY A 201 -17.33 -11.02 21.51
N ASP A 202 -17.19 -11.44 22.78
CA ASP A 202 -17.09 -10.50 23.90
C ASP A 202 -15.86 -9.60 23.69
N GLY A 203 -16.07 -8.28 23.69
CA GLY A 203 -15.07 -7.27 23.33
C GLY A 203 -15.13 -6.77 21.89
N GLY A 204 -16.11 -7.20 21.09
CA GLY A 204 -16.40 -6.68 19.75
C GLY A 204 -16.86 -5.22 19.70
N HIS A 205 -17.49 -4.76 20.78
CA HIS A 205 -18.03 -3.41 20.96
C HIS A 205 -17.38 -2.66 22.13
N GLU A 206 -16.40 -3.28 22.81
CA GLU A 206 -15.80 -2.69 23.99
C GLU A 206 -14.81 -1.60 23.56
N THR A 207 -15.14 -0.35 23.91
CA THR A 207 -14.31 0.83 23.61
C THR A 207 -13.28 1.09 24.69
N ASP A 208 -13.41 0.47 25.87
CA ASP A 208 -12.47 0.62 26.96
C ASP A 208 -11.32 -0.42 26.86
N PRO A 209 -10.06 0.03 26.66
CA PRO A 209 -8.88 -0.83 26.62
C PRO A 209 -8.76 -1.82 27.78
N THR A 210 -9.22 -1.43 28.97
CA THR A 210 -9.10 -2.21 30.21
C THR A 210 -10.15 -3.31 30.33
N LYS A 211 -11.21 -3.23 29.50
CA LYS A 211 -12.32 -4.17 29.46
C LYS A 211 -12.29 -5.09 28.25
N ILE A 212 -11.26 -5.00 27.40
CA ILE A 212 -10.96 -6.00 26.36
C ILE A 212 -10.48 -7.29 27.05
N VAL A 213 -11.34 -7.86 27.89
CA VAL A 213 -11.22 -9.18 28.44
C VAL A 213 -11.74 -10.08 27.33
N VAL A 214 -10.82 -10.67 26.58
CA VAL A 214 -11.15 -11.86 25.80
C VAL A 214 -11.28 -12.97 26.85
N SER A 215 -12.41 -12.97 27.55
CA SER A 215 -12.72 -14.06 28.46
C SER A 215 -12.79 -15.33 27.61
N ASP A 216 -12.27 -16.42 28.15
CA ASP A 216 -12.43 -17.78 27.63
C ASP A 216 -13.91 -18.25 27.67
N HIS A 217 -14.85 -17.30 27.77
CA HIS A 217 -16.26 -17.46 28.14
C HIS A 217 -17.25 -16.81 27.15
N SER A 218 -16.78 -16.08 26.14
CA SER A 218 -17.64 -15.86 24.96
C SER A 218 -17.90 -17.22 24.30
N ASP A 219 -19.09 -17.43 23.70
CA ASP A 219 -19.42 -18.68 23.00
C ASP A 219 -18.17 -19.21 22.28
N PRO A 220 -17.65 -20.40 22.65
CA PRO A 220 -16.36 -20.89 22.16
C PRO A 220 -16.26 -20.82 20.64
N LYS A 221 -17.39 -20.94 19.93
CA LYS A 221 -17.48 -20.84 18.47
C LYS A 221 -17.20 -19.43 17.93
N VAL A 222 -17.61 -18.38 18.63
CA VAL A 222 -17.47 -16.97 18.20
C VAL A 222 -16.07 -16.42 18.52
N ALA A 223 -15.54 -16.71 19.72
CA ALA A 223 -14.14 -16.41 20.05
C ALA A 223 -13.17 -17.05 19.04
N THR A 224 -13.49 -18.29 18.63
CA THR A 224 -12.73 -19.05 17.63
C THR A 224 -12.67 -18.33 16.28
N GLN A 225 -13.71 -17.62 15.83
CA GLN A 225 -13.70 -16.94 14.54
C GLN A 225 -12.74 -15.74 14.50
N SER A 226 -12.77 -14.88 15.52
CA SER A 226 -11.87 -13.73 15.63
C SER A 226 -10.42 -14.16 15.82
N ILE A 227 -10.18 -15.20 16.63
CA ILE A 227 -8.85 -15.80 16.80
C ILE A 227 -8.35 -16.42 15.50
N ASN A 228 -9.20 -17.14 14.76
CA ASN A 228 -8.84 -17.70 13.46
C ASN A 228 -8.55 -16.60 12.43
N ALA A 229 -9.28 -15.48 12.46
CA ALA A 229 -8.99 -14.33 11.62
C ALA A 229 -7.59 -13.77 11.91
N VAL A 230 -7.22 -13.61 13.19
CA VAL A 230 -5.87 -13.18 13.58
C VAL A 230 -4.80 -14.16 13.08
N ARG A 231 -5.01 -15.47 13.24
CA ARG A 231 -4.11 -16.49 12.68
C ARG A 231 -3.94 -16.35 11.18
N GLU A 232 -5.04 -16.22 10.43
CA GLU A 232 -5.00 -16.00 8.99
C GLU A 232 -4.24 -14.71 8.62
N TYR A 233 -4.42 -13.63 9.38
CA TYR A 233 -3.75 -12.36 9.13
C TYR A 233 -2.24 -12.48 9.34
N LEU A 234 -1.80 -13.18 10.38
CA LEU A 234 -0.39 -13.46 10.62
C LEU A 234 0.20 -14.35 9.53
N ILE A 235 -0.49 -15.43 9.13
CA ILE A 235 -0.06 -16.32 8.05
C ILE A 235 0.12 -15.52 6.74
N LYS A 236 -0.92 -14.77 6.33
CA LYS A 236 -0.86 -13.97 5.10
C LYS A 236 0.19 -12.87 5.18
N GLY A 237 0.34 -12.22 6.33
CA GLY A 237 1.39 -11.24 6.58
C GLY A 237 2.79 -11.82 6.43
N ASN A 238 3.05 -13.00 7.00
CA ASN A 238 4.33 -13.70 6.88
C ASN A 238 4.62 -14.14 5.44
N VAL A 239 3.61 -14.66 4.73
CA VAL A 239 3.74 -15.01 3.30
C VAL A 239 4.13 -13.77 2.46
N ILE A 240 3.53 -12.62 2.75
CA ILE A 240 3.89 -11.37 2.07
C ILE A 240 5.30 -10.94 2.46
N LEU A 241 5.68 -11.01 3.75
CA LEU A 241 7.04 -10.70 4.19
C LEU A 241 8.09 -11.54 3.46
N GLU A 242 7.85 -12.85 3.29
CA GLU A 242 8.75 -13.74 2.55
C GLU A 242 8.83 -13.38 1.07
N ARG A 243 7.71 -13.07 0.44
CA ARG A 243 7.68 -12.62 -0.97
C ARG A 243 8.44 -11.31 -1.15
N VAL A 244 8.21 -10.36 -0.24
CA VAL A 244 8.91 -9.07 -0.19
C VAL A 244 10.41 -9.31 0.01
N ALA A 245 10.81 -10.14 0.97
CA ALA A 245 12.23 -10.44 1.15
C ALA A 245 12.86 -11.03 -0.12
N LYS A 246 12.12 -11.84 -0.88
CA LYS A 246 12.58 -12.43 -2.15
C LYS A 246 12.52 -11.50 -3.37
N GLY A 247 12.08 -10.23 -3.21
CA GLY A 247 11.96 -9.31 -4.35
C GLY A 247 10.75 -9.55 -5.24
N ILE A 248 9.81 -10.40 -4.81
CA ILE A 248 8.61 -10.72 -5.58
C ILE A 248 7.56 -9.64 -5.32
N PHE A 249 7.67 -8.53 -6.06
CA PHE A 249 6.71 -7.42 -6.05
C PHE A 249 5.29 -7.90 -6.48
N PRO A 250 4.18 -7.34 -5.95
CA PRO A 250 2.82 -7.72 -6.34
C PRO A 250 2.54 -7.42 -7.82
#